data_AF-A0A813VNM5-F1
#
_entry.id   AF-A0A813VNM5-F1
#
_cell.length_a   1.000
_cell.length_b   1.000
_cell.length_c   1.000
_cell.angle_alpha   90.00
_cell.angle_beta   90.00
_cell.angle_gamma   90.00
#
_symmetry.space_group_name_H-M   'P 1'
#
loop_
_entity.id
_entity.type
_entity.pdbx_description
1 polymer ?
#
loop_
_entity_poly.entity_id
_entity_poly.type
_entity_poly.pdbx_seq_one_letter_code
_entity_poly.pdbx_strand_id
1 'polypeptide(L)' 'MFDLDEMYNGLNDRIWAINRVEANAKSGIKRQQIFPKKVMIWLGVCSEGATPLIIFDEGTLDHERHIKEVVPVAKKIWR' A
#
# COMPACT_ATOMS: atom_id res chain seq x y z
N MET A 1 -3.92 3.97 -9.35
CA MET A 1 -4.11 3.88 -7.89
C MET A 1 -4.24 2.40 -7.61
N PHE A 2 -3.33 1.83 -6.83
CA PHE A 2 -3.36 0.41 -6.49
C PHE A 2 -3.82 0.29 -5.04
N ASP A 3 -4.82 -0.56 -4.82
CA ASP A 3 -5.26 -0.88 -3.47
C ASP A 3 -4.34 -1.99 -2.94
N LEU A 4 -3.63 -1.71 -1.85
CA LEU A 4 -2.93 -2.73 -1.09
C LEU A 4 -3.91 -3.27 -0.07
N ASP A 5 -4.43 -4.47 -0.34
CA ASP A 5 -5.12 -5.25 0.68
C ASP A 5 -4.06 -5.66 1.72
N GLU A 6 -3.93 -4.89 2.81
CA GLU A 6 -3.32 -5.37 4.06
C GLU A 6 -4.24 -6.47 4.61
N MET A 7 -4.25 -7.62 3.92
CA MET A 7 -5.16 -8.72 4.18
C MET A 7 -4.69 -9.46 5.42
N TYR A 8 -5.39 -9.22 6.53
CA TYR A 8 -5.70 -10.31 7.43
C TYR A 8 -6.42 -11.39 6.60
N ASN A 9 -5.64 -12.34 6.10
CA ASN A 9 -6.16 -13.50 5.38
C ASN A 9 -7.12 -14.25 6.31
N GLY A 10 -8.40 -14.36 5.95
CA GLY A 10 -9.42 -15.09 6.73
C GLY A 10 -9.10 -16.57 6.98
N LEU A 11 -8.02 -17.07 6.39
CA LEU A 11 -7.44 -18.40 6.64
C LEU A 11 -6.68 -18.50 7.98
N ASN A 12 -6.28 -17.40 8.61
CA ASN A 12 -5.53 -17.39 9.88
C ASN A 12 -6.37 -17.12 11.14
N ASP A 13 -7.71 -17.11 11.05
CA ASP A 13 -8.58 -16.58 12.12
C ASP A 13 -9.30 -17.65 12.97
N ARG A 14 -8.89 -18.94 12.89
CA ARG A 14 -9.43 -19.96 13.81
C ARG A 14 -8.78 -19.83 15.19
N ILE A 15 -9.40 -19.03 16.05
CA ILE A 15 -9.14 -19.05 17.49
C ILE A 15 -9.91 -20.23 18.08
N TRP A 16 -9.20 -21.28 18.51
CA TRP A 16 -9.80 -22.34 19.31
C TRP A 16 -10.09 -21.81 20.71
N ALA A 17 -11.36 -21.76 21.08
CA ALA A 17 -11.84 -21.36 22.39
C ALA A 17 -12.94 -22.34 22.84
N ILE A 18 -12.94 -22.69 24.12
CA ILE A 18 -13.89 -23.65 24.69
C ILE A 18 -15.27 -23.01 24.85
N ASN A 19 -15.32 -21.68 25.01
CA ASN A 19 -16.55 -20.92 25.12
C ASN A 19 -16.42 -19.48 24.59
N ARG A 20 -17.56 -18.80 24.45
CA ARG A 20 -17.65 -17.46 23.88
C ARG A 20 -16.97 -16.36 24.72
N VAL A 21 -16.88 -16.56 26.03
CA VAL A 21 -16.20 -15.63 26.95
C VAL A 21 -14.70 -15.65 26.69
N GLU A 22 -14.12 -16.85 26.56
CA GLU A 22 -12.71 -17.05 26.23
C GLU A 22 -12.39 -16.54 24.81
N ALA A 23 -13.28 -16.79 23.84
CA ALA A 23 -13.12 -16.27 22.48
C ALA A 23 -13.06 -14.73 22.46
N ASN A 24 -13.94 -14.07 23.20
CA ASN A 24 -13.97 -12.61 23.28
C ASN A 24 -12.71 -12.04 23.97
N ALA A 25 -12.23 -12.69 25.04
CA ALA A 25 -11.00 -12.30 25.73
C ALA A 25 -9.74 -12.47 24.86
N LYS A 26 -9.73 -13.45 23.95
CA LYS A 26 -8.62 -13.74 23.03
C LYS A 26 -8.63 -12.91 21.73
N SER A 27 -9.50 -11.90 21.61
CA SER A 27 -9.69 -11.06 20.40
C SER A 27 -10.57 -11.67 19.29
N GLY A 28 -11.62 -12.41 19.64
CA GLY A 28 -12.54 -13.06 18.68
C GLY A 28 -13.36 -12.13 17.78
N ILE A 29 -13.24 -10.81 17.94
CA ILE A 29 -13.84 -9.82 17.05
C ILE A 29 -12.72 -8.90 16.57
N LYS A 30 -11.97 -9.34 15.55
CA LYS A 30 -11.09 -8.43 14.80
C LYS A 30 -11.95 -7.70 13.77
N ARG A 31 -11.86 -6.37 13.74
CA ARG A 31 -12.45 -5.59 12.64
C ARG A 31 -11.76 -6.02 11.35
N GLN A 32 -12.51 -6.67 10.46
CA GLN A 32 -12.03 -7.08 9.12
C GLN A 32 -11.66 -5.88 8.23
N GLN A 33 -11.92 -4.66 8.68
CA GLN A 33 -11.74 -3.45 7.90
C GLN A 33 -10.56 -2.66 8.44
N ILE A 34 -9.35 -3.06 8.02
CA ILE A 34 -8.27 -2.09 7.87
C ILE A 34 -8.64 -1.30 6.62
N PHE A 35 -8.79 0.02 6.74
CA PHE A 35 -9.10 0.86 5.60
C PHE A 35 -8.10 0.56 4.47
N PRO A 36 -8.54 0.27 3.24
CA PRO A 36 -7.61 0.00 2.14
C PRO A 36 -6.68 1.19 2.01
N LYS A 37 -5.39 0.98 2.31
CA LYS A 37 -4.37 1.99 2.09
C LYS A 37 -4.14 2.04 0.60
N LYS A 38 -4.48 3.17 0.02
CA LYS A 38 -4.31 3.41 -1.40
C LYS A 38 -2.97 4.05 -1.63
N VAL A 39 -2.11 3.38 -2.38
CA VAL A 39 -0.81 3.91 -2.76
C VAL A 39 -0.83 4.34 -4.22
N MET A 40 -0.15 5.45 -4.50
CA MET A 40 0.12 5.87 -5.87
C MET A 40 1.55 5.50 -6.22
N ILE A 41 1.72 4.90 -7.39
CA ILE A 41 3.03 4.48 -7.87
C ILE A 41 3.29 5.22 -9.18
N TRP A 42 4.48 5.79 -9.30
CA TRP A 42 4.94 6.42 -10.53
C TRP A 42 6.15 5.69 -11.10
N LEU A 43 6.08 5.43 -12.40
CA LEU A 43 7.13 4.77 -13.18
C LEU A 43 7.18 5.42 -14.57
N GLY A 44 8.33 5.99 -14.93
CA GLY A 44 8.61 6.42 -16.28
C GLY A 44 9.32 5.31 -17.05
N VAL A 45 8.87 5.03 -18.27
CA VAL A 45 9.52 4.06 -19.18
C VAL A 45 9.85 4.76 -20.49
N CYS A 46 11.09 4.62 -20.95
CA CYS A 46 11.56 5.09 -22.24
C CYS A 46 12.34 3.98 -22.98
N SER A 47 12.84 4.28 -24.18
CA SER A 47 13.65 3.35 -24.97
C SER A 47 14.95 2.91 -24.29
N GLU A 48 15.48 3.72 -23.38
CA GLU A 48 16.73 3.46 -22.66
C GLU A 48 16.50 2.64 -21.37
N GLY A 49 15.25 2.54 -20.89
CA GLY A 49 14.91 1.77 -19.71
C GLY A 49 13.78 2.38 -18.89
N ALA A 50 13.64 1.91 -17.65
CA ALA A 50 12.62 2.35 -16.71
C ALA A 50 13.24 3.08 -15.52
N THR A 51 12.59 4.15 -15.05
CA THR A 51 13.01 4.92 -13.87
C THR A 51 12.92 4.08 -12.61
N PRO A 52 13.70 4.39 -11.56
CA PRO A 52 13.41 3.89 -10.22
C PRO A 52 11.95 4.16 -9.86
N LEU A 53 11.31 3.18 -9.22
CA LEU A 53 9.92 3.26 -8.80
C LEU A 53 9.77 4.34 -7.71
N ILE A 54 8.78 5.22 -7.86
CA ILE A 54 8.42 6.19 -6.82
C ILE A 54 7.08 5.77 -6.24
N ILE A 55 7.05 5.55 -4.93
CA ILE A 55 5.85 5.15 -4.19
C ILE A 55 5.42 6.33 -3.33
N PHE A 56 4.16 6.73 -3.49
CA PHE A 56 3.51 7.72 -2.66
C PHE A 56 2.52 7.00 -1.74
N ASP A 57 2.87 6.92 -0.47
CA ASP A 57 2.10 6.21 0.55
C ASP A 57 0.77 6.93 0.87
N GLU A 58 0.74 8.25 0.71
CA GLU A 58 -0.45 9.08 0.95
C GLU A 58 -0.64 10.19 -0.11
N GLY A 59 -1.91 10.40 -0.47
CA GLY A 59 -2.34 11.46 -1.37
C GLY A 59 -2.16 11.15 -2.85
N THR A 60 -2.44 12.16 -3.68
CA THR A 60 -2.27 12.10 -5.13
C THR A 60 -1.08 12.94 -5.58
N LEU A 61 -0.59 12.66 -6.78
CA LEU A 61 0.46 13.45 -7.42
C LEU A 61 -0.14 14.72 -8.03
N ASP A 62 0.12 15.88 -7.41
CA ASP A 62 -0.17 17.19 -7.99
C ASP A 62 1.02 17.72 -8.82
N HIS A 63 0.84 18.89 -9.43
CA HIS A 63 1.86 19.47 -10.31
C HIS A 63 3.15 19.85 -9.56
N GLU A 64 3.05 20.38 -8.35
CA GLU A 64 4.24 20.77 -7.58
C GLU A 64 5.02 19.54 -7.11
N ARG A 65 4.32 18.54 -6.57
CA ARG A 65 4.91 17.26 -6.17
C ARG A 65 5.52 16.54 -7.37
N HIS A 66 4.91 16.63 -8.55
CA HIS A 66 5.50 16.09 -9.77
C HIS A 66 6.84 16.76 -10.09
N ILE A 67 6.91 18.09 -10.07
CA ILE A 67 8.17 18.81 -10.35
C ILE A 67 9.23 18.50 -9.30
N LYS A 68 8.85 18.45 -8.01
CA LYS A 68 9.78 18.27 -6.88
C LYS A 68 10.26 16.82 -6.74
N GLU A 69 9.37 15.85 -6.87
CA GLU A 69 9.64 14.45 -6.51
C GLU A 69 9.91 13.57 -7.75
N VAL A 70 9.21 13.80 -8.87
CA VAL A 70 9.29 12.94 -10.06
C VAL A 70 10.37 13.37 -11.05
N VAL A 71 10.39 14.65 -11.43
CA VAL A 71 11.31 15.17 -12.46
C VAL A 71 12.79 14.90 -12.14
N PRO A 72 13.28 15.03 -10.88
CA PRO A 72 14.68 14.73 -10.57
C PRO A 72 15.05 13.26 -10.77
N VAL A 73 14.12 12.33 -10.55
CA VAL A 73 14.33 10.90 -10.75
C VAL A 73 14.34 10.59 -12.24
N ALA A 74 13.39 11.14 -13.00
CA ALA A 74 13.32 10.96 -14.45
C ALA A 74 14.60 11.46 -15.15
N LYS A 75 15.11 12.64 -14.75
CA LYS A 75 16.34 13.23 -15.32
C LYS A 75 17.61 12.39 -15.10
N LYS A 76 17.63 11.47 -14.13
CA LYS A 76 18.78 10.58 -13.92
C LYS A 76 18.91 9.52 -15.01
N ILE A 77 17.82 9.17 -15.68
CA ILE A 77 17.83 8.20 -16.78
C ILE A 77 18.15 8.87 -18.10
N TRP A 78 17.75 10.12 -18.29
CA TRP A 78 17.92 10.86 -19.54
C TRP A 78 19.33 11.47 -19.71
N ARG A 79 20.33 10.93 -19.02
CA ARG A 79 21.73 11.37 -19.06
C ARG A 79 22.58 10.31 -19.75
#